data_AF-A0AAV9K8T0-F1
#
_entry.id   AF-A0AAV9K8T0-F1
#
_cell.length_a   1.000
_cell.length_b   1.000
_cell.length_c   1.000
_cell.angle_alpha   90.00
_cell.angle_beta   90.00
_cell.angle_gamma   90.00
#
_symmetry.space_group_name_H-M   'P 1'
#
loop_
_entity.id
_entity.type
_entity.pdbx_description
1 polymer ?
#
loop_
_entity_poly.entity_id
_entity_poly.type
_entity_poly.pdbx_seq_one_letter_code
_entity_poly.pdbx_strand_id
1 'polypeptide(L)'
;MPFMNISMNSARDTYGHGTYVASVAAGSFVKGVSSFGYAPGTVRGMAPRARIDVYKFSFDEGAFVSDFIAAMDQASFGAMIKGVLVSASAGNNGPEMRT
;
A
#
# COMPACT_ATOMS: atom_id res chain seq x y z
N MET A 1 -11.48 16.74 -13.22
CA MET A 1 -11.43 18.15 -12.78
C MET A 1 -9.96 18.56 -12.71
N PRO A 2 -9.44 19.46 -13.57
CA PRO A 2 -8.01 19.46 -13.87
C PRO A 2 -7.25 20.63 -13.24
N PHE A 3 -6.93 20.61 -11.94
CA PHE A 3 -6.01 21.62 -11.34
C PHE A 3 -5.17 21.11 -10.16
N MET A 4 -4.82 19.82 -10.10
CA MET A 4 -3.83 19.34 -9.13
C MET A 4 -2.49 19.16 -9.85
N ASN A 5 -1.52 20.02 -9.52
CA ASN A 5 -0.15 19.85 -9.98
C ASN A 5 0.51 18.81 -9.07
N ILE A 6 0.52 17.55 -9.51
CA ILE A 6 1.16 16.46 -8.77
C ILE A 6 2.67 16.66 -8.85
N SER A 7 3.29 17.03 -7.74
CA SER A 7 4.74 17.27 -7.65
C SER A 7 5.56 16.03 -8.00
N MET A 8 5.05 14.84 -7.66
CA MET A 8 5.66 13.55 -7.97
C MET A 8 4.74 12.70 -8.86
N ASN A 9 4.67 13.06 -10.14
CA ASN A 9 3.90 12.34 -11.17
C ASN A 9 4.60 11.04 -11.61
N SER A 10 4.81 10.13 -10.67
CA SER A 10 5.35 8.78 -10.88
C SER A 10 4.88 7.85 -9.76
N ALA A 11 5.12 6.55 -9.91
CA ALA A 11 4.87 5.55 -8.86
C ALA A 11 5.81 5.66 -7.64
N ARG A 12 6.72 6.65 -7.61
CA ARG A 12 7.62 6.88 -6.47
C ARG A 12 6.82 7.29 -5.24
N ASP A 13 7.01 6.55 -4.15
CA ASP A 13 6.42 6.84 -2.86
C ASP A 13 7.17 8.02 -2.19
N THR A 14 6.42 9.05 -1.82
CA THR A 14 6.90 10.25 -1.11
C THR A 14 6.41 10.31 0.34
N TYR A 15 5.46 9.45 0.70
CA TYR A 15 4.85 9.40 2.04
C TYR A 15 5.41 8.25 2.89
N GLY A 16 5.72 7.10 2.27
CA GLY A 16 6.36 5.94 2.89
C GLY A 16 5.40 4.79 3.23
N HIS A 17 4.09 5.02 3.29
CA HIS A 17 3.09 3.99 3.61
C HIS A 17 3.09 2.85 2.58
N GLY A 18 3.15 3.17 1.28
CA GLY A 18 3.18 2.16 0.23
C GLY A 18 4.43 1.29 0.31
N THR A 19 5.57 1.91 0.54
CA THR A 19 6.86 1.22 0.73
C THR A 19 6.83 0.30 1.94
N TYR A 20 6.27 0.76 3.07
CA TYR A 20 6.12 -0.06 4.27
C TYR A 20 5.24 -1.29 4.00
N VAL A 21 4.04 -1.11 3.43
CA VAL A 21 3.12 -2.22 3.11
C VAL A 21 3.76 -3.21 2.12
N ALA A 22 4.40 -2.74 1.07
CA ALA A 22 5.09 -3.59 0.09
C ALA A 22 6.21 -4.42 0.74
N SER A 23 6.97 -3.81 1.66
CA SER A 23 8.04 -4.50 2.39
C SER A 23 7.52 -5.61 3.31
N VAL A 24 6.37 -5.39 3.97
CA VAL A 24 5.71 -6.39 4.83
C VAL A 24 5.16 -7.54 3.99
N ALA A 25 4.57 -7.25 2.82
CA ALA A 25 4.01 -8.28 1.95
C ALA A 25 5.09 -9.18 1.33
N ALA A 26 6.10 -8.58 0.69
CA ALA A 26 7.05 -9.30 -0.15
C ALA A 26 8.48 -8.74 -0.14
N GLY A 27 8.86 -7.99 0.90
CA GLY A 27 10.22 -7.47 1.03
C GLY A 27 11.29 -8.56 1.03
N SER A 28 12.39 -8.32 0.32
CA SER A 28 13.57 -9.18 0.30
C SER A 28 14.25 -9.24 1.67
N PHE A 29 15.14 -10.21 1.85
CA PHE A 29 15.97 -10.30 3.05
C PHE A 29 16.95 -9.13 3.13
N VAL A 30 16.87 -8.34 4.20
CA VAL A 30 17.81 -7.26 4.48
C VAL A 30 18.40 -7.44 5.88
N LYS A 31 19.72 -7.60 5.97
CA LYS A 31 20.44 -7.84 7.23
C LYS A 31 20.78 -6.52 7.93
N GLY A 32 20.86 -6.54 9.26
CA GLY A 32 21.34 -5.42 10.06
C GLY A 32 20.39 -4.22 10.12
N VAL A 33 19.08 -4.46 9.92
CA VAL A 33 18.06 -3.41 9.99
C VAL A 33 17.60 -3.25 11.44
N SER A 34 17.34 -2.01 11.83
CA SER A 34 16.72 -1.65 13.10
C SER A 34 15.98 -0.30 12.97
N SER A 35 15.04 -0.03 13.87
CA SER A 35 14.43 1.30 14.01
C SER A 35 15.09 2.02 15.18
N PHE A 36 16.03 2.92 14.91
CA PHE A 36 16.82 3.61 15.95
C PHE A 36 17.46 2.65 16.98
N GLY A 37 17.88 1.45 16.55
CA GLY A 37 18.43 0.39 17.41
C GLY A 37 17.39 -0.59 17.98
N TYR A 38 16.09 -0.30 17.87
CA TYR A 38 15.02 -1.23 18.27
C TYR A 38 14.75 -2.29 17.20
N ALA A 39 14.32 -3.47 17.65
CA ALA A 39 14.03 -4.64 16.84
C ALA A 39 15.14 -4.98 15.82
N PRO A 40 16.40 -5.15 16.26
CA PRO A 40 17.50 -5.44 15.35
C PRO A 40 17.37 -6.84 14.75
N GLY A 41 17.72 -6.99 13.48
CA GLY A 41 17.79 -8.31 12.87
C GLY A 41 17.85 -8.31 11.35
N THR A 42 17.44 -9.44 10.77
CA THR A 42 17.17 -9.55 9.33
C THR A 42 15.68 -9.42 9.10
N VAL A 43 15.26 -8.38 8.39
CA VAL A 43 13.85 -8.17 8.04
C VAL A 43 13.56 -8.79 6.66
N ARG A 44 12.31 -9.22 6.49
CA ARG A 44 11.77 -9.76 5.23
C ARG A 44 10.25 -9.66 5.26
N GLY A 45 9.63 -9.65 4.08
CA GLY A 45 8.18 -9.77 3.96
C GLY A 45 7.70 -11.21 4.15
N MET A 46 6.37 -11.38 4.15
CA MET A 46 5.73 -12.70 4.24
C MET A 46 6.12 -13.62 3.07
N ALA A 47 6.24 -13.06 1.85
CA ALA A 47 6.67 -13.76 0.65
C ALA A 47 7.90 -13.11 -0.02
N PRO A 48 9.12 -13.29 0.52
CA PRO A 48 10.33 -12.55 0.08
C PRO A 48 10.80 -12.80 -1.36
N ARG A 49 10.20 -13.77 -2.06
CA ARG A 49 10.52 -14.14 -3.45
C ARG A 49 9.36 -13.84 -4.41
N ALA A 50 8.25 -13.31 -3.90
CA ALA A 50 7.16 -12.86 -4.75
C ALA A 50 7.58 -11.61 -5.53
N ARG A 51 6.96 -11.40 -6.69
CA ARG A 51 7.11 -10.15 -7.45
C ARG A 51 6.12 -9.12 -6.91
N ILE A 52 6.55 -7.87 -6.88
CA ILE A 52 5.71 -6.74 -6.48
C ILE A 52 5.42 -5.91 -7.73
N ASP A 53 4.14 -5.61 -7.94
CA ASP A 53 3.67 -4.63 -8.92
C ASP A 53 2.92 -3.52 -8.17
N VAL A 54 3.26 -2.25 -8.44
CA VAL A 54 2.86 -1.11 -7.61
C VAL A 54 1.99 -0.15 -8.40
N TYR A 55 0.78 0.08 -7.87
CA TYR A 55 -0.20 1.01 -8.42
C TYR A 55 -0.39 2.17 -7.42
N LYS A 56 0.19 3.34 -7.72
CA LYS A 56 0.09 4.53 -6.87
C LYS A 56 -1.14 5.35 -7.26
N PHE A 57 -2.06 5.54 -6.31
CA PHE A 57 -3.25 6.40 -6.45
C PHE A 57 -3.35 7.50 -5.38
N SER A 58 -2.51 7.43 -4.33
CA SER A 58 -2.44 8.44 -3.27
C SER A 58 -1.21 9.31 -3.46
N PHE A 59 -1.43 10.62 -3.54
CA PHE A 59 -0.39 11.64 -3.68
C PHE A 59 -0.42 12.61 -2.49
N ASP A 60 0.65 13.35 -2.27
CA ASP A 60 0.75 14.30 -1.16
C ASP A 60 -0.26 15.44 -1.30
N GLU A 61 -0.59 15.80 -2.54
CA GLU A 61 -1.62 16.79 -2.88
C GLU A 61 -3.04 16.27 -2.66
N GLY A 62 -3.22 14.96 -2.46
CA GLY A 62 -4.49 14.31 -2.16
C GLY A 62 -4.68 12.99 -2.90
N ALA A 63 -5.73 12.26 -2.52
CA ALA A 63 -6.25 11.11 -3.26
C ALA A 63 -7.64 11.47 -3.77
N PHE A 64 -7.83 11.49 -5.10
CA PHE A 64 -9.17 11.71 -5.66
C PHE A 64 -10.00 10.44 -5.55
N VAL A 65 -11.26 10.61 -5.17
CA VAL A 65 -12.25 9.52 -5.09
C VAL A 65 -12.39 8.80 -6.44
N SER A 66 -12.23 9.49 -7.57
CA SER A 66 -12.27 8.87 -8.90
C SER A 66 -11.12 7.91 -9.15
N ASP A 67 -9.89 8.27 -8.78
CA ASP A 67 -8.70 7.44 -8.97
C ASP A 67 -8.73 6.26 -8.00
N PHE A 68 -9.24 6.50 -6.78
CA PHE A 68 -9.52 5.45 -5.81
C PHE A 68 -10.60 4.48 -6.30
N ILE A 69 -11.72 4.95 -6.84
CA ILE A 69 -12.80 4.10 -7.36
C ILE A 69 -12.32 3.29 -8.56
N ALA A 70 -11.58 3.89 -9.49
CA ALA A 70 -11.03 3.16 -10.64
C ALA A 70 -10.05 2.06 -10.20
N ALA A 71 -9.18 2.36 -9.23
CA ALA A 71 -8.27 1.38 -8.65
C ALA A 71 -9.02 0.29 -7.88
N MET A 72 -10.02 0.64 -7.06
CA MET A 72 -10.81 -0.29 -6.27
C MET A 72 -11.70 -1.20 -7.12
N ASP A 73 -12.32 -0.69 -8.18
CA ASP A 73 -13.16 -1.49 -9.09
C ASP A 73 -12.32 -2.58 -9.77
N GLN A 74 -11.15 -2.22 -10.29
CA GLN A 74 -10.19 -3.17 -10.85
C GLN A 74 -9.65 -4.12 -9.77
N ALA A 75 -9.27 -3.59 -8.60
CA ALA A 75 -8.61 -4.35 -7.56
C ALA A 75 -9.54 -5.22 -6.72
N SER A 76 -10.86 -4.99 -6.72
CA SER A 76 -11.81 -5.65 -5.82
C SER A 76 -12.77 -6.56 -6.59
N PHE A 77 -13.77 -5.98 -7.26
CA PHE A 77 -14.78 -6.76 -7.96
C PHE A 77 -14.23 -7.36 -9.26
N GLY A 78 -13.46 -6.57 -10.02
CA GLY A 78 -12.75 -7.04 -11.21
C GLY A 78 -11.73 -8.13 -10.90
N ALA A 79 -10.98 -8.00 -9.81
CA ALA A 79 -10.04 -8.99 -9.32
C ALA A 79 -10.74 -10.30 -8.91
N MET A 80 -11.84 -10.19 -8.15
CA MET A 80 -12.62 -11.34 -7.69
C MET A 80 -13.14 -12.19 -8.86
N ILE A 81 -13.71 -11.56 -9.89
CA ILE A 81 -14.22 -12.29 -11.08
C ILE A 81 -13.10 -13.06 -11.80
N LYS A 82 -11.85 -12.57 -11.71
CA LYS A 82 -10.66 -13.19 -12.30
C LYS A 82 -9.97 -14.19 -11.36
N GLY A 83 -10.54 -14.47 -10.19
CA GLY A 83 -9.95 -15.40 -9.22
C GLY A 83 -8.77 -14.82 -8.44
N VAL A 84 -8.65 -13.49 -8.35
CA VAL A 84 -7.61 -12.81 -7.57
C VAL A 84 -8.17 -12.39 -6.21
N LEU A 85 -7.53 -12.85 -5.13
CA LEU A 85 -7.89 -12.49 -3.76
C LEU A 85 -7.43 -11.05 -3.43
N VAL A 86 -8.24 -10.36 -2.64
CA VAL A 86 -8.03 -8.96 -2.25
C VAL A 86 -8.01 -8.88 -0.73
N SER A 87 -6.93 -8.32 -0.19
CA SER A 87 -6.77 -8.08 1.25
C SER A 87 -6.80 -6.58 1.51
N ALA A 88 -7.69 -6.13 2.40
CA ALA A 88 -7.82 -4.75 2.82
C ALA A 88 -7.82 -4.64 4.34
N SER A 89 -7.35 -3.51 4.88
CA SER A 89 -7.44 -3.23 6.31
C SER A 89 -8.88 -2.87 6.69
N ALA A 90 -9.27 -3.19 7.93
CA ALA A 90 -10.62 -2.90 8.43
C ALA A 90 -10.88 -1.41 8.75
N GLY A 91 -9.82 -0.58 8.73
CA GLY A 91 -9.85 0.80 9.18
C GLY A 91 -9.48 0.94 10.66
N ASN A 92 -9.11 2.17 11.05
CA ASN A 92 -8.58 2.48 12.39
C ASN A 92 -9.54 3.37 13.21
N ASN A 93 -10.83 3.43 12.84
CA ASN A 93 -11.86 4.23 13.52
C ASN A 93 -12.56 3.49 14.67
N GLY A 94 -12.11 2.28 15.00
CA GLY A 94 -12.57 1.56 16.19
C GLY A 94 -12.13 2.28 17.49
N PRO A 95 -12.69 1.90 18.65
CA PRO A 95 -13.46 0.69 18.91
C PRO A 95 -15.00 0.85 18.81
N GLU A 96 -15.55 1.89 18.19
CA GLU A 96 -17.01 2.11 18.26
C GLU A 96 -17.84 1.11 17.44
N MET A 97 -18.50 0.21 18.18
CA MET A 97 -19.82 -0.32 17.87
C MET A 97 -20.64 -0.32 19.18
N ARG A 98 -21.64 0.57 19.30
CA ARG A 98 -22.67 0.54 20.35
C ARG A 98 -24.05 0.44 19.70
N THR A 99 -24.75 -0.65 20.03
CA THR A 99 -26.15 -1.07 19.77
C THR A 99 -27.03 -0.18 18.90
#